data_AF-A0A352S7N4-F1
#
_entry.id   AF-A0A352S7N4-F1
#
_cell.length_a   1.000
_cell.length_b   1.000
_cell.length_c   1.000
_cell.angle_alpha   90.00
_cell.angle_beta   90.00
_cell.angle_gamma   90.00
#
_symmetry.space_group_name_H-M   'P 1'
#
loop_
_entity.id
_entity.type
_entity.pdbx_description
1 polymer ?
#
loop_
_entity_poly.entity_id
_entity_poly.type
_entity_poly.pdbx_seq_one_letter_code
_entity_poly.pdbx_strand_id
1 'polypeptide(L)' 'DPIEFRLKNALRSGMKNTQGAIPAGAIRVDEVLEASRKHPLWTNRAKKKAEYEAAHPGHRYGVGFACV' A
#
# COMPACT_ATOMS: atom_id res chain seq x y z
N ASP A 1 1.79 9.09 3.92
CA ASP A 1 1.21 8.36 2.76
C ASP A 1 0.59 7.02 3.20
N PRO A 2 -0.51 6.49 2.62
CA PRO A 2 -1.10 5.22 3.07
C PRO A 2 -0.18 3.98 3.03
N ILE A 3 0.76 3.91 2.09
CA ILE A 3 1.77 2.85 2.05
C ILE A 3 2.80 3.06 3.15
N GLU A 4 3.23 4.30 3.39
CA GLU A 4 4.14 4.63 4.49
C GLU A 4 3.55 4.28 5.87
N PHE A 5 2.26 4.55 6.08
CA PHE A 5 1.58 4.15 7.31
C PHE A 5 1.59 2.63 7.50
N ARG A 6 1.39 1.86 6.42
CA ARG A 6 1.46 0.38 6.46
C ARG A 6 2.87 -0.11 6.72
N LEU A 7 3.90 0.51 6.13
CA LEU A 7 5.31 0.16 6.37
C LEU A 7 5.71 0.28 7.84
N LYS A 8 5.21 1.31 8.54
CA LYS A 8 5.45 1.52 9.97
C LYS A 8 4.79 0.46 10.86
N ASN A 9 3.71 -0.17 10.39
CA ASN A 9 2.92 -1.15 11.14
C ASN A 9 3.09 -2.58 10.60
N ALA A 10 3.98 -2.79 9.64
CA ALA A 10 4.21 -4.07 9.00
C ALA A 10 4.78 -5.10 9.99
N LEU A 11 4.17 -6.29 10.04
CA LEU A 11 4.78 -7.46 10.69
C LEU A 11 6.09 -7.79 9.97
N ARG A 12 7.17 -7.98 10.72
CA ARG A 12 8.49 -8.37 10.20
C ARG A 12 8.81 -9.81 10.59
N SER A 13 9.68 -10.44 9.81
CA SER A 13 10.21 -11.77 10.15
C SER A 13 10.78 -11.77 11.58
N GLY A 14 10.45 -12.79 12.36
CA GLY A 14 10.85 -12.90 13.77
C GLY A 14 9.92 -12.22 14.77
N MET A 15 8.95 -11.41 14.33
CA MET A 15 7.91 -10.88 15.22
C MET A 15 6.86 -11.94 15.52
N LYS A 16 6.27 -11.85 16.72
CA LYS A 16 5.11 -12.68 17.11
C LYS A 16 3.83 -12.12 16.49
N ASN A 17 2.96 -13.01 16.03
CA ASN A 17 1.59 -12.67 15.66
C ASN A 17 0.71 -12.44 16.90
N THR A 18 -0.57 -12.14 16.70
CA THR A 18 -1.55 -11.90 17.78
C THR A 18 -1.79 -13.09 18.70
N GLN A 19 -1.40 -14.31 18.29
CA GLN A 19 -1.47 -15.54 19.08
C GLN A 19 -0.12 -15.90 19.74
N GLY A 20 0.90 -15.06 19.59
CA GLY A 20 2.24 -15.28 20.15
C GLY A 20 3.16 -16.18 19.31
N ALA A 21 2.69 -16.68 18.17
CA ALA A 21 3.48 -17.52 17.27
C ALA A 21 4.41 -16.69 16.37
N ILE A 22 5.60 -17.20 16.08
CA ILE A 22 6.50 -16.63 15.07
C ILE A 22 6.24 -17.40 13.76
N PRO A 23 5.81 -16.71 12.67
CA PRO A 23 5.63 -17.36 11.37
C PRO A 23 6.93 -18.02 10.88
N ALA A 24 6.84 -19.27 10.43
CA ALA A 24 8.02 -20.03 9.98
C ALA A 24 8.62 -19.53 8.65
N GLY A 25 7.84 -18.79 7.85
CA GLY A 25 8.28 -18.23 6.57
C GLY A 25 8.79 -16.79 6.67
N ALA A 26 9.58 -16.38 5.68
CA ALA A 26 10.00 -14.99 5.54
C ALA A 26 8.77 -14.09 5.27
N ILE A 27 8.55 -13.12 6.14
CA ILE A 27 7.57 -12.05 5.94
C ILE A 27 8.23 -10.96 5.11
N ARG A 28 7.69 -10.73 3.90
CA ARG A 28 8.22 -9.79 2.89
C ARG A 28 7.23 -8.67 2.55
N VAL A 29 6.33 -8.36 3.48
CA VAL A 29 5.27 -7.36 3.28
C VAL A 29 5.87 -5.97 3.00
N ASP A 30 7.03 -5.70 3.59
CA ASP A 30 7.80 -4.49 3.41
C ASP A 30 8.42 -4.36 2.03
N GLU A 31 8.94 -5.45 1.47
CA GLU A 31 9.43 -5.48 0.08
C GLU A 31 8.31 -5.13 -0.89
N VAL A 32 7.12 -5.73 -0.70
CA VAL A 32 5.93 -5.46 -1.52
C VAL A 32 5.47 -4.00 -1.38
N LEU A 33 5.43 -3.48 -0.16
CA LEU A 33 5.07 -2.08 0.11
C LEU A 33 6.06 -1.11 -0.53
N GLU A 34 7.36 -1.38 -0.44
CA GLU A 34 8.41 -0.54 -1.03
C GLU A 34 8.39 -0.56 -2.56
N ALA A 35 8.16 -1.72 -3.16
CA ALA A 35 7.96 -1.83 -4.61
C ALA A 35 6.70 -1.06 -5.05
N SER A 36 5.61 -1.21 -4.30
CA SER A 36 4.33 -0.57 -4.60
C SER A 36 4.38 0.96 -4.47
N ARG A 37 5.16 1.48 -3.52
CA ARG A 37 5.39 2.92 -3.34
C ARG A 37 5.96 3.58 -4.60
N LYS A 38 6.75 2.84 -5.37
CA LYS A 38 7.41 3.30 -6.61
C LYS A 38 6.56 3.05 -7.86
N HIS A 39 5.46 2.31 -7.75
CA HIS A 39 4.67 1.89 -8.90
C HIS A 39 3.97 3.10 -9.57
N PRO A 40 3.93 3.19 -10.91
CA PRO A 40 3.30 4.32 -11.62
C PRO A 40 1.83 4.57 -11.27
N LEU A 41 1.07 3.52 -10.93
CA LEU A 41 -0.31 3.69 -10.44
C LEU A 41 -0.37 4.45 -9.11
N TRP A 42 0.64 4.30 -8.24
CA TRP A 42 0.71 4.98 -6.96
C TRP A 42 1.30 6.38 -7.10
N THR A 43 2.44 6.52 -7.79
CA THR A 43 3.15 7.81 -7.91
C THR A 43 2.36 8.82 -8.74
N ASN A 44 1.63 8.37 -9.77
CA ASN A 44 0.82 9.25 -10.62
C ASN A 44 -0.63 9.40 -10.15
N ARG A 45 -1.03 8.83 -9.00
CA ARG A 45 -2.44 8.77 -8.58
C ARG A 45 -3.12 10.14 -8.48
N ALA A 46 -2.39 11.16 -8.03
CA ALA A 46 -2.93 12.51 -7.89
C ALA A 46 -3.21 13.15 -9.25
N LYS A 47 -2.26 13.02 -10.19
CA LYS A 47 -2.41 13.49 -11.58
C LYS A 47 -3.58 12.78 -12.27
N LYS A 48 -3.62 11.45 -12.21
CA LYS A 48 -4.71 10.65 -12.81
C LYS A 48 -6.08 10.99 -12.21
N LYS A 49 -6.16 11.25 -10.90
CA LYS A 49 -7.39 11.71 -10.25
C LYS A 49 -7.86 13.04 -10.83
N ALA A 50 -6.97 14.03 -10.92
CA ALA A 50 -7.32 15.34 -11.45
C ALA A 50 -7.80 15.26 -12.91
N GLU A 51 -7.06 14.53 -13.77
CA GLU A 51 -7.42 14.32 -15.18
C GLU A 51 -8.77 13.61 -15.32
N TYR A 52 -8.99 12.54 -14.55
CA TYR A 52 -10.25 11.80 -14.60
C TYR A 52 -11.44 12.64 -14.11
N GLU A 53 -11.32 13.30 -12.96
CA GLU A 53 -12.43 14.09 -12.41
C GLU A 53 -12.77 15.32 -13.27
N ALA A 54 -11.79 15.91 -13.96
CA ALA A 54 -12.03 16.97 -14.94
C ALA A 54 -12.79 16.48 -16.18
N ALA A 55 -12.47 15.27 -16.65
CA ALA A 55 -13.11 14.66 -17.82
C ALA A 55 -14.49 14.05 -17.50
N HIS A 56 -14.82 13.78 -16.23
CA HIS A 56 -16.05 13.09 -15.82
C HIS A 56 -16.77 13.85 -14.70
N PRO A 57 -17.55 14.90 -15.02
CA PRO A 57 -18.32 15.64 -14.03
C PRO A 57 -19.26 14.74 -13.23
N GLY A 58 -19.26 14.88 -11.90
CA GLY A 58 -20.07 14.05 -11.00
C GLY A 58 -19.41 12.74 -10.56
N HIS A 59 -18.25 12.37 -11.12
CA HIS A 59 -17.52 11.17 -10.72
C HIS A 59 -16.32 11.52 -9.82
N ARG A 60 -15.91 10.55 -8.98
CA ARG A 60 -14.71 10.65 -8.15
C ARG A 60 -13.78 9.47 -8.46
N TYR A 61 -12.46 9.74 -8.46
CA TYR A 61 -11.43 8.73 -8.70
C TYR A 61 -10.53 8.54 -7.49
N GLY A 62 -10.19 7.30 -7.17
CA GLY A 62 -9.30 6.96 -6.06
C GLY A 62 -8.49 5.72 -6.33
N VAL A 63 -7.25 5.72 -5.82
CA VAL A 63 -6.37 4.55 -5.80
C VAL A 63 -6.06 4.22 -4.35
N GLY A 64 -6.34 2.99 -3.94
CA GLY A 64 -6.01 2.43 -2.64
C GLY A 64 -4.90 1.39 -2.75
N PHE A 65 -4.32 1.04 -1.60
CA PHE A 65 -3.35 -0.05 -1.51
C PHE A 65 -3.65 -0.93 -0.29
N ALA A 66 -3.57 -2.25 -0.46
CA ALA A 66 -3.69 -3.23 0.61
C ALA A 66 -2.66 -4.34 0.40
N CYS A 67 -2.05 -4.80 1.48
CA CYS A 67 -1.11 -5.92 1.52
C CYS A 67 -1.29 -6.58 2.88
N VAL A 68 -1.49 -7.90 2.87
CA VAL A 68 -1.76 -8.76 4.04
C VAL A 68 -0.64 -9.76 4.21
#